data_AF-A0A2A4YE42-F1
#
_entry.id   AF-A0A2A4YE42-F1
#
_cell.length_a   1.000
_cell.length_b   1.000
_cell.length_c   1.000
_cell.angle_alpha   90.00
_cell.angle_beta   90.00
_cell.angle_gamma   90.00
#
_symmetry.space_group_name_H-M   'P 1'
#
loop_
_entity.id
_entity.type
_entity.pdbx_description
1 polymer ?
#
loop_
_entity_poly.entity_id
_entity_poly.type
_entity_poly.pdbx_seq_one_letter_code
_entity_poly.pdbx_strand_id
1 'polypeptide(L)'
;MRFSIFLRVLTPIFCSFTLLTEAVVLDYQKVYVANQYSNDVSVINTAADTVTKTVAVEDFPIALAVTPNGRKAYIANNFSGTVSVINTATDMVIKTVGVGSLPI
;
A
#
# COMPACT_ATOMS: atom_id res chain seq x y z
N MET A 1 -42.34 53.33 3.81
CA MET A 1 -43.26 52.70 4.78
C MET A 1 -42.46 51.67 5.60
N ARG A 2 -42.36 51.87 6.93
CA ARG A 2 -42.10 50.90 8.05
C ARG A 2 -40.97 49.85 7.91
N PHE A 3 -39.86 49.93 8.67
CA PHE A 3 -39.59 49.48 10.07
C PHE A 3 -39.12 47.99 10.22
N SER A 4 -37.83 47.81 10.61
CA SER A 4 -37.19 46.80 11.52
C SER A 4 -37.34 45.27 11.27
N ILE A 5 -36.36 44.35 11.44
CA ILE A 5 -35.52 44.05 12.63
C ILE A 5 -34.38 42.99 12.31
N PHE A 6 -33.19 43.19 12.91
CA PHE A 6 -32.12 42.29 13.44
C PHE A 6 -31.40 41.14 12.64
N LEU A 7 -30.13 41.41 12.30
CA LEU A 7 -28.85 40.78 12.71
C LEU A 7 -28.75 39.30 13.19
N ARG A 8 -27.70 38.61 12.66
CA ARG A 8 -26.85 37.48 13.17
C ARG A 8 -26.93 36.24 12.25
N VAL A 9 -25.87 35.62 11.71
CA VAL A 9 -24.40 35.60 11.94
C VAL A 9 -23.69 35.36 10.59
N LEU A 10 -22.54 36.01 10.37
CA LEU A 10 -21.61 35.74 9.28
C LEU A 10 -21.00 34.32 9.39
N THR A 11 -20.97 33.58 8.29
CA THR A 11 -19.74 33.06 7.67
C THR A 11 -20.04 32.76 6.18
N PRO A 12 -19.33 33.39 5.22
CA PRO A 12 -19.51 33.10 3.79
C PRO A 12 -18.42 32.12 3.34
N ILE A 13 -18.77 30.88 3.02
CA ILE A 13 -17.79 29.89 2.52
C ILE A 13 -18.54 28.93 1.58
N PHE A 14 -18.24 28.77 0.30
CA PHE A 14 -17.32 29.40 -0.63
C PHE A 14 -17.87 29.10 -2.05
N CYS A 15 -17.44 29.92 -3.01
CA CYS A 15 -17.56 29.79 -4.47
C CYS A 15 -17.96 28.42 -5.04
N SER A 16 -18.95 28.47 -5.94
CA SER A 16 -19.11 27.50 -7.02
C SER A 16 -17.84 27.45 -7.88
N PHE A 17 -17.15 26.30 -7.88
CA PHE A 17 -16.10 26.02 -8.86
C PHE A 17 -16.14 24.53 -9.19
N THR A 18 -16.68 24.22 -10.36
CA THR A 18 -16.61 22.88 -10.95
C THR A 18 -15.16 22.56 -11.30
N LEU A 19 -14.54 21.62 -10.59
CA LEU A 19 -13.34 20.92 -11.05
C LEU A 19 -13.61 19.42 -11.02
N LEU A 20 -13.69 18.85 -12.22
CA LEU A 20 -13.42 17.44 -12.47
C LEU A 20 -11.93 17.21 -12.22
N THR A 21 -11.56 17.04 -10.96
CA THR A 21 -10.32 16.35 -10.61
C THR A 21 -10.70 15.37 -9.52
N GLU A 22 -10.97 14.13 -9.91
CA GLU A 22 -10.80 13.02 -9.00
C GLU A 22 -9.33 13.08 -8.57
N ALA A 23 -9.07 13.70 -7.42
CA ALA A 23 -7.84 13.46 -6.71
C ALA A 23 -7.90 11.98 -6.33
N VAL A 24 -7.40 11.11 -7.22
CA VAL A 24 -7.03 9.77 -6.82
C VAL A 24 -5.82 9.97 -5.93
N VAL A 25 -6.08 10.09 -4.63
CA VAL A 25 -5.07 9.86 -3.61
C VAL A 25 -4.71 8.40 -3.76
N LEU A 26 -3.75 8.12 -4.63
CA LEU A 26 -3.11 6.83 -4.66
C LEU A 26 -2.38 6.75 -3.32
N ASP A 27 -2.94 6.00 -2.38
CA ASP A 27 -2.31 5.67 -1.11
C ASP A 27 -1.07 4.81 -1.40
N TYR A 28 0.00 5.45 -1.86
CA TYR A 28 1.35 4.90 -1.92
C TYR A 28 1.94 4.79 -0.49
N GLN A 29 1.12 4.34 0.46
CA GLN A 29 1.43 4.34 1.88
C GLN A 29 2.19 3.11 2.33
N LYS A 30 2.54 2.18 1.43
CA LYS A 30 3.19 0.92 1.80
C LYS A 30 4.37 0.56 0.91
N VAL A 31 5.49 0.24 1.54
CA VAL A 31 6.67 -0.38 0.90
C VAL A 31 6.89 -1.76 1.49
N TYR A 32 7.28 -2.71 0.65
CA TYR A 32 7.66 -4.05 1.04
C TYR A 32 9.17 -4.20 0.91
N VAL A 33 9.82 -4.68 1.96
CA VAL A 33 11.27 -4.91 1.99
C VAL A 33 11.53 -6.38 2.28
N ALA A 34 12.23 -7.06 1.37
CA ALA A 34 12.61 -8.45 1.55
C ALA A 34 13.80 -8.54 2.51
N ASN A 35 13.63 -9.27 3.62
CA ASN A 35 14.68 -9.49 4.61
C ASN A 35 15.27 -10.88 4.39
N GLN A 36 16.24 -10.93 3.48
CA GLN A 36 16.87 -12.14 2.96
C GLN A 36 17.23 -13.20 4.02
N TYR A 37 17.87 -12.81 5.12
CA TYR A 37 18.32 -13.75 6.16
C TYR A 37 17.26 -14.05 7.23
N SER A 38 16.18 -13.26 7.28
CA SER A 38 15.07 -13.43 8.22
C SER A 38 13.91 -14.24 7.63
N ASN A 39 13.97 -14.55 6.33
CA ASN A 39 12.90 -15.27 5.61
C ASN A 39 11.53 -14.59 5.73
N ASP A 40 11.52 -13.25 5.76
CA ASP A 40 10.31 -12.46 5.87
C ASP A 40 10.38 -11.17 5.04
N VAL A 41 9.24 -10.49 4.96
CA VAL A 41 9.07 -9.21 4.27
C VAL A 41 8.50 -8.20 5.25
N SER A 42 9.19 -7.07 5.43
CA SER A 42 8.68 -5.94 6.20
C SER A 42 7.70 -5.11 5.37
N VAL A 43 6.57 -4.76 5.95
CA VAL A 43 5.58 -3.82 5.39
C VAL A 43 5.72 -2.50 6.12
N ILE A 44 6.22 -1.48 5.43
CA ILE A 44 6.53 -0.16 6.00
C ILE A 44 5.43 0.82 5.60
N ASN A 45 4.86 1.52 6.58
CA ASN A 45 4.05 2.70 6.31
C ASN A 45 4.97 3.87 6.00
N THR A 46 4.87 4.43 4.78
CA THR A 46 5.75 5.50 4.30
C THR A 46 5.37 6.90 4.80
N ALA A 47 4.17 7.09 5.35
CA ALA A 47 3.78 8.37 5.95
C ALA A 47 4.35 8.52 7.36
N ALA A 48 4.51 7.41 8.08
CA ALA A 48 5.01 7.38 9.45
C ALA A 48 6.45 6.85 9.56
N ASP A 49 7.03 6.33 8.48
CA ASP A 49 8.32 5.62 8.45
C ASP A 49 8.41 4.51 9.50
N THR A 50 7.34 3.73 9.65
CA THR A 50 7.25 2.65 10.66
C THR A 50 6.91 1.31 10.02
N VAL A 51 7.46 0.23 10.60
CA VAL A 51 7.06 -1.14 10.22
C VAL A 51 5.68 -1.41 10.81
N THR A 52 4.72 -1.72 9.94
CA THR A 52 3.34 -2.04 10.31
C THR A 52 3.10 -3.54 10.41
N LYS A 53 3.86 -4.34 9.67
CA LYS A 53 3.74 -5.80 9.67
C LYS A 53 5.03 -6.44 9.18
N THR A 54 5.26 -7.68 9.63
CA THR A 54 6.26 -8.58 9.06
C THR A 54 5.52 -9.81 8.53
N VAL A 55 5.80 -10.19 7.29
CA VAL A 55 5.13 -11.29 6.60
C VAL A 55 6.15 -12.39 6.33
N ALA A 56 6.00 -13.54 6.99
CA ALA A 56 6.83 -14.70 6.72
C ALA A 56 6.65 -15.17 5.28
N VAL A 57 7.76 -15.48 4.60
CA VAL A 57 7.81 -16.05 3.25
C VAL A 57 8.73 -17.27 3.27
N GLU A 58 9.12 -17.77 2.10
CA GLU A 58 10.07 -18.90 2.00
C GLU A 58 11.53 -18.42 2.03
N ASP A 59 12.45 -19.37 1.93
CA ASP A 59 13.87 -19.13 2.14
C ASP A 59 14.51 -18.14 1.16
N PHE A 60 15.25 -17.18 1.74
CA PHE A 60 16.11 -16.24 1.05
C PHE A 60 15.37 -15.36 0.03
N PRO A 61 14.39 -14.54 0.49
CA PRO A 61 13.70 -13.60 -0.39
C PRO A 61 14.66 -12.49 -0.83
N ILE A 62 14.75 -12.25 -2.15
CA ILE A 62 15.76 -11.33 -2.69
C ILE A 62 15.25 -10.34 -3.73
N ALA A 63 14.13 -10.62 -4.40
CA ALA A 63 13.45 -9.65 -5.25
C ALA A 63 11.97 -9.58 -4.92
N LEU A 64 11.39 -8.40 -5.18
CA LEU A 64 9.96 -8.24 -5.19
C LEU A 64 9.45 -7.47 -6.41
N ALA A 65 8.20 -7.71 -6.76
CA ALA A 65 7.43 -6.89 -7.69
C ALA A 65 5.99 -6.76 -7.22
N VAL A 66 5.40 -5.57 -7.33
CA VAL A 66 3.98 -5.32 -7.04
C VAL A 66 3.23 -5.18 -8.36
N THR A 67 2.05 -5.78 -8.46
CA THR A 67 1.18 -5.64 -9.65
C THR A 67 0.77 -4.20 -9.88
N PRO A 68 0.53 -3.74 -11.13
CA PRO A 68 0.10 -2.38 -11.40
C PRO A 68 -1.20 -1.97 -10.69
N ASN A 69 -2.11 -2.92 -10.45
CA ASN A 69 -3.34 -2.68 -9.69
C ASN A 69 -3.13 -2.68 -8.16
N GLY A 70 -1.89 -2.84 -7.70
CA GLY A 70 -1.51 -2.81 -6.29
C GLY A 70 -2.01 -3.98 -5.45
N ARG A 71 -2.71 -5.00 -6.00
CA ARG A 71 -3.42 -6.04 -5.22
C ARG A 71 -2.54 -7.23 -4.82
N LYS A 72 -1.42 -7.44 -5.51
CA LYS A 72 -0.50 -8.55 -5.25
C LYS A 72 0.94 -8.08 -5.25
N ALA A 73 1.73 -8.62 -4.33
CA ALA A 73 3.18 -8.58 -4.38
C ALA A 73 3.71 -9.99 -4.63
N TYR A 74 4.74 -10.10 -5.47
CA TYR A 74 5.45 -11.33 -5.81
C TYR A 74 6.85 -11.23 -5.26
N ILE A 75 7.29 -12.25 -4.53
CA ILE A 75 8.58 -12.29 -3.85
C ILE A 75 9.32 -13.53 -4.32
N ALA A 76 10.47 -13.34 -4.95
CA ALA A 76 11.33 -14.44 -5.39
C ALA A 76 12.16 -14.94 -4.21
N ASN A 77 11.99 -16.22 -3.87
CA ASN A 77 12.63 -16.89 -2.76
C ASN A 77 13.72 -17.81 -3.32
N ASN A 78 14.96 -17.35 -3.31
CA ASN A 78 16.04 -17.93 -4.10
C ASN A 78 16.35 -19.37 -3.72
N PHE A 79 16.59 -19.63 -2.44
CA PHE A 79 17.02 -20.94 -1.97
C PHE A 79 15.88 -21.96 -1.94
N SER A 80 14.63 -21.51 -1.82
CA SER A 80 13.47 -22.40 -1.92
C SER A 80 13.08 -22.76 -3.34
N GLY A 81 13.52 -22.00 -4.36
CA GLY A 81 13.10 -22.22 -5.74
C GLY A 81 11.64 -21.84 -6.02
N THR A 82 11.11 -20.89 -5.24
CA THR A 82 9.70 -20.51 -5.28
C THR A 82 9.49 -18.99 -5.42
N VAL A 83 8.25 -18.62 -5.72
CA VAL A 83 7.74 -17.25 -5.61
C VAL A 83 6.56 -17.23 -4.65
N SER A 84 6.66 -16.45 -3.57
CA SER A 84 5.53 -16.17 -2.68
C SER A 84 4.68 -15.03 -3.24
N VAL A 85 3.36 -15.20 -3.21
CA VAL A 85 2.37 -14.20 -3.63
C VAL A 85 1.66 -13.68 -2.40
N ILE A 86 1.84 -12.39 -2.10
CA ILE A 86 1.20 -11.69 -0.99
C ILE A 86 -0.01 -10.91 -1.50
N ASN A 87 -1.14 -11.00 -0.80
CA ASN A 87 -2.25 -10.06 -0.95
C ASN A 87 -1.94 -8.80 -0.15
N THR A 88 -1.84 -7.66 -0.82
CA THR A 88 -1.42 -6.38 -0.23
C THR A 88 -2.50 -5.69 0.61
N ALA A 89 -3.76 -6.08 0.44
CA ALA A 89 -4.86 -5.57 1.26
C ALA A 89 -4.84 -6.18 2.67
N THR A 90 -4.45 -7.45 2.78
CA THR A 90 -4.41 -8.19 4.04
C THR A 90 -3.00 -8.39 4.58
N ASP A 91 -1.98 -8.12 3.76
CA ASP A 91 -0.56 -8.40 4.01
C ASP A 91 -0.35 -9.87 4.41
N MET A 92 -0.89 -10.79 3.62
CA MET A 92 -0.78 -12.23 3.85
C MET A 92 -0.33 -12.96 2.59
N VAL A 93 0.52 -13.96 2.75
CA VAL A 93 0.82 -14.91 1.68
C VAL A 93 -0.45 -15.68 1.33
N ILE A 94 -0.88 -15.59 0.08
CA ILE A 94 -2.06 -16.27 -0.45
C ILE A 94 -1.71 -17.45 -1.37
N LYS A 95 -0.45 -17.53 -1.81
CA LYS A 95 0.04 -18.61 -2.66
C LYS A 95 1.56 -18.69 -2.63
N THR A 96 2.11 -19.88 -2.75
CA THR A 96 3.51 -20.14 -3.09
C THR A 96 3.55 -20.89 -4.42
N VAL A 97 4.43 -20.47 -5.34
CA VAL A 97 4.53 -21.02 -6.70
C VAL A 97 5.94 -21.53 -6.93
N GLY A 98 6.10 -22.81 -7.29
CA GLY A 98 7.39 -23.35 -7.71
C GLY A 98 7.80 -22.81 -9.09
N VAL A 99 9.02 -22.29 -9.20
CA VAL A 99 9.53 -21.68 -10.45
C VAL A 99 10.87 -22.27 -10.91
N GLY A 100 11.45 -23.19 -10.14
CA GLY A 100 12.74 -23.81 -10.43
C GLY A 100 13.83 -23.30 -9.50
N SER A 101 15.07 -23.73 -9.72
CA SER A 101 16.18 -23.43 -8.80
C SER A 101 16.64 -21.98 -8.90
N LEU A 102 16.92 -21.37 -7.73
CA LEU A 102 17.55 -20.05 -7.61
C LEU A 102 16.88 -18.94 -8.46
N PRO A 103 15.57 -18.67 -8.27
CA PRO A 103 14.95 -17.52 -8.90
C PRO A 103 15.62 -16.25 -8.39
N ILE A 104 16.14 -15.49 -9.37
CA ILE A 104 16.89 -14.22 -9.31
C ILE A 104 18.29 -14.27 -8.69
#